data_AF-A0AAV7EGT2-F1
#
_entry.id   AF-A0AAV7EGT2-F1
#
_cell.length_a   1.000
_cell.length_b   1.000
_cell.length_c   1.000
_cell.angle_alpha   90.00
_cell.angle_beta   90.00
_cell.angle_gamma   90.00
#
_symmetry.space_group_name_H-M   'P 1'
#
loop_
_entity.id
_entity.type
_entity.pdbx_description
1 polymer ?
#
loop_
_entity_poly.entity_id
_entity_poly.type
_entity_poly.pdbx_seq_one_letter_code
_entity_poly.pdbx_strand_id
1 'polypeptide(L)'
;MKRKVLVSASLRSLYVVETEDSTLLNRRSGMPLVDYMDSVDALAEVEALLGYHFKDRSLLQEALTHSSHGNSNSSYQRLEFLGDAALGLLFTNHIFLIYPKLKPGGLSILRAANVCTEKLARVAVRHNLYHYLRRDATELDDKVREFECAIKEEQDETGYSSSVKAPKVLADVVEAVAAAVYVDCGFDLETLWVVFRGLLEPIITRDTLQLQPVSALFQVCQKRGLEVDFKYWRDDSRTSESKSIASVYVDGELLGSSSSVTKEVAKLNAAKEALRVLLDRSDMDIEETTVDVKDAKQKLHELCCKKRWSKPRYSVDNEEGPAHDRRYFCSVQVETEDGRIKIANGEGKTRVKEAESSAACPIRGKMAYGFASAKLVSHIPCSFASPCNPKLLLFDSVQLSICAG
;
A
#
# COMPACT_ATOMS: atom_id res chain seq x y z
N MET A 1 -35.43 -41.14 3.76
CA MET A 1 -35.09 -40.58 2.43
C MET A 1 -33.97 -39.56 2.59
N LYS A 2 -32.71 -39.98 2.39
CA LYS A 2 -31.51 -39.12 2.47
C LYS A 2 -31.13 -38.76 1.03
N ARG A 3 -31.25 -37.48 0.63
CA ARG A 3 -30.71 -37.01 -0.65
C ARG A 3 -29.24 -36.63 -0.46
N LYS A 4 -28.37 -37.44 -1.08
CA LYS A 4 -26.93 -37.25 -1.20
C LYS A 4 -26.64 -35.93 -1.91
N VAL A 5 -25.79 -35.12 -1.32
CA VAL A 5 -25.08 -34.03 -1.97
C VAL A 5 -24.09 -34.68 -2.95
N LEU A 6 -24.31 -34.53 -4.25
CA LEU A 6 -23.31 -34.84 -5.26
C LEU A 6 -22.41 -33.60 -5.37
N VAL A 7 -21.31 -33.61 -4.62
CA VAL A 7 -20.14 -32.80 -4.93
C VAL A 7 -19.43 -33.53 -6.08
N SER A 8 -19.60 -33.06 -7.32
CA SER A 8 -18.76 -33.53 -8.42
C SER A 8 -17.38 -32.92 -8.28
N ALA A 9 -16.46 -33.70 -7.73
CA ALA A 9 -15.04 -33.44 -7.82
C ALA A 9 -14.59 -33.64 -9.28
N SER A 10 -14.11 -32.57 -9.92
CA SER A 10 -13.27 -32.66 -11.12
C SER A 10 -12.45 -31.38 -11.28
N LEU A 11 -11.56 -31.12 -10.32
CA LEU A 11 -10.48 -30.14 -10.45
C LEU A 11 -9.18 -30.85 -10.07
N ARG A 12 -8.71 -31.74 -10.96
CA ARG A 12 -7.37 -32.31 -10.99
C ARG A 12 -7.27 -33.25 -12.20
N SER A 13 -6.86 -32.72 -13.34
CA SER A 13 -6.03 -33.44 -14.32
C SER A 13 -5.67 -32.52 -15.48
N LEU A 14 -4.37 -32.35 -15.69
CA LEU A 14 -3.67 -32.04 -16.93
C LEU A 14 -4.17 -30.86 -17.81
N TYR A 15 -3.49 -29.73 -17.70
CA TYR A 15 -2.83 -29.12 -18.88
C TYR A 15 -1.48 -28.56 -18.42
N VAL A 16 -0.43 -29.32 -18.69
CA VAL A 16 0.93 -28.79 -18.80
C VAL A 16 0.99 -28.21 -20.20
N VAL A 17 0.97 -26.88 -20.30
CA VAL A 17 1.43 -26.19 -21.50
C VAL A 17 2.87 -25.81 -21.19
N GLU A 18 3.80 -26.62 -21.67
CA GLU A 18 5.19 -26.22 -21.83
C GLU A 18 5.21 -25.13 -22.91
N THR A 19 5.40 -23.88 -22.50
CA THR A 19 5.94 -22.84 -23.39
C THR A 19 7.37 -22.58 -22.97
N GLU A 20 8.29 -23.22 -23.69
CA GLU A 20 9.65 -22.71 -23.85
C GLU A 20 9.56 -21.38 -24.62
N ASP A 21 9.96 -20.29 -23.96
CA ASP A 21 10.67 -19.10 -24.50
C ASP A 21 10.39 -17.86 -23.64
N SER A 22 11.01 -17.86 -22.47
CA SER A 22 11.04 -16.75 -21.51
C SER A 22 12.12 -15.71 -21.85
N THR A 23 12.18 -15.22 -23.10
CA THR A 23 13.18 -14.20 -23.51
C THR A 23 12.67 -13.04 -24.36
N LEU A 24 11.36 -12.88 -24.61
CA LEU A 24 10.85 -11.78 -25.45
C LEU A 24 10.12 -10.63 -24.73
N LEU A 25 10.09 -10.60 -23.40
CA LEU A 25 9.38 -9.56 -22.64
C LEU A 25 10.22 -8.34 -22.23
N ASN A 26 11.41 -8.15 -22.80
CA ASN A 26 12.28 -7.04 -22.36
C ASN A 26 13.03 -6.32 -23.49
N ARG A 27 12.32 -5.85 -24.51
CA ARG A 27 12.79 -4.82 -25.45
C ARG A 27 11.61 -4.11 -26.08
N ARG A 28 11.33 -2.88 -25.64
CA ARG A 28 10.82 -1.73 -26.43
C ARG A 28 10.47 -0.57 -25.50
N SER A 29 11.50 -0.01 -24.85
CA SER A 29 11.44 1.33 -24.27
C SER A 29 11.99 2.31 -25.33
N GLY A 30 11.11 3.09 -25.93
CA GLY A 30 11.46 4.21 -26.82
C GLY A 30 11.17 3.94 -28.29
N MET A 31 9.95 4.29 -28.72
CA MET A 31 9.70 4.70 -30.11
C MET A 31 9.14 6.13 -30.09
N PRO A 32 9.60 7.01 -30.99
CA PRO A 32 9.14 8.39 -31.03
C PRO A 32 7.69 8.47 -31.53
N LEU A 33 6.95 9.43 -30.96
CA LEU A 33 5.57 9.77 -31.27
C LEU A 33 5.39 10.41 -32.66
N VAL A 34 5.76 9.73 -33.74
CA VAL A 34 5.19 9.95 -35.08
C VAL A 34 5.46 8.69 -35.91
N ASP A 35 4.48 7.79 -36.04
CA ASP A 35 4.30 7.08 -37.30
C ASP A 35 2.82 6.74 -37.49
N TYR A 36 2.36 6.92 -38.71
CA TYR A 36 0.97 6.73 -39.10
C TYR A 36 0.73 5.20 -39.18
N MET A 37 0.38 4.56 -38.06
CA MET A 37 -0.01 3.15 -38.09
C MET A 37 -1.23 2.99 -39.01
N ASP A 38 -1.13 2.09 -39.97
CA ASP A 38 -2.27 1.78 -40.83
C ASP A 38 -3.40 1.24 -39.96
N SER A 39 -4.63 1.69 -40.20
CA SER A 39 -5.77 1.41 -39.32
C SER A 39 -6.03 -0.08 -39.12
N VAL A 40 -5.59 -0.90 -40.07
CA VAL A 40 -5.70 -2.37 -40.05
C VAL A 40 -4.68 -3.00 -39.10
N ASP A 41 -3.47 -2.45 -39.04
CA ASP A 41 -2.39 -2.97 -38.19
C ASP A 41 -2.67 -2.69 -36.71
N ALA A 42 -3.23 -1.51 -36.40
CA ALA A 42 -3.66 -1.16 -35.05
C ALA A 42 -4.71 -2.13 -34.48
N LEU A 43 -5.71 -2.52 -35.29
CA LEU A 43 -6.74 -3.47 -34.87
C LEU A 43 -6.14 -4.86 -34.60
N ALA A 44 -5.23 -5.31 -35.45
CA ALA A 44 -4.57 -6.61 -35.29
C ALA A 44 -3.70 -6.67 -34.03
N GLU A 45 -3.03 -5.57 -33.67
CA GLU A 45 -2.26 -5.50 -32.43
C GLU A 45 -3.15 -5.57 -31.18
N VAL A 46 -4.32 -4.91 -31.19
CA VAL A 46 -5.26 -5.01 -30.07
C VAL A 46 -5.90 -6.40 -29.99
N GLU A 47 -6.22 -7.04 -31.11
CA GLU A 47 -6.64 -8.45 -31.13
C GLU A 47 -5.59 -9.38 -30.50
N ALA A 48 -4.32 -9.17 -30.84
CA ALA A 48 -3.20 -9.94 -30.28
C ALA A 48 -3.00 -9.67 -28.78
N LEU A 49 -3.14 -8.41 -28.34
CA LEU A 49 -3.08 -8.03 -26.94
C LEU A 49 -4.17 -8.71 -26.10
N LEU A 50 -5.39 -8.81 -26.65
CA LEU A 50 -6.53 -9.46 -26.01
C LEU A 50 -6.48 -10.99 -26.12
N GLY A 51 -5.69 -11.54 -27.06
CA GLY A 51 -5.76 -12.95 -27.43
C GLY A 51 -7.13 -13.35 -27.99
N TYR A 52 -7.83 -12.41 -28.63
CA TYR A 52 -9.21 -12.58 -29.12
C TYR A 52 -9.35 -12.06 -30.54
N HIS A 53 -9.90 -12.90 -31.42
CA HIS A 53 -10.24 -12.51 -32.79
C HIS A 53 -11.72 -12.15 -32.90
N PHE A 54 -12.00 -10.93 -33.35
CA PHE A 54 -13.37 -10.45 -33.50
C PHE A 54 -14.05 -11.09 -34.71
N LYS A 55 -15.31 -11.48 -34.57
CA LYS A 55 -16.16 -11.83 -35.72
C LYS A 55 -16.52 -10.58 -36.50
N ASP A 56 -16.85 -9.51 -35.78
CA ASP A 56 -17.12 -8.19 -36.33
C ASP A 56 -16.06 -7.17 -35.86
N ARG A 57 -15.05 -6.94 -36.70
CA ARG A 57 -14.00 -5.95 -36.44
C ARG A 57 -14.50 -4.51 -36.40
N SER A 58 -15.69 -4.23 -36.92
CA SER A 58 -16.27 -2.88 -36.84
C SER A 58 -16.55 -2.45 -35.40
N LEU A 59 -16.83 -3.41 -34.49
CA LEU A 59 -17.02 -3.15 -33.07
C LEU A 59 -15.73 -2.66 -32.39
N LEU A 60 -14.61 -3.31 -32.68
CA LEU A 60 -13.29 -2.88 -32.17
C LEU A 60 -12.90 -1.53 -32.76
N GLN A 61 -13.19 -1.33 -34.05
CA GLN A 61 -12.97 -0.06 -34.72
C GLN A 61 -13.78 1.08 -34.09
N GLU A 62 -15.06 0.86 -33.75
CA GLU A 62 -15.91 1.83 -33.03
C GLU A 62 -15.35 2.10 -31.61
N ALA A 63 -14.94 1.06 -30.89
CA ALA A 63 -14.35 1.18 -29.54
C ALA A 63 -13.06 2.01 -29.52
N LEU A 64 -12.26 1.98 -30.59
CA LEU A 64 -11.03 2.75 -30.74
C LEU A 64 -11.21 4.07 -31.48
N THR A 65 -12.42 4.66 -31.45
CA THR A 65 -12.72 5.95 -32.09
C THR A 65 -13.26 6.97 -31.12
N HIS A 66 -12.46 8.01 -30.85
CA HIS A 66 -12.90 9.14 -30.05
C HIS A 66 -13.86 10.03 -30.85
N SER A 67 -14.78 10.71 -30.15
CA SER A 67 -15.80 11.59 -30.74
C SER A 67 -15.23 12.80 -31.51
N SER A 68 -13.96 13.13 -31.31
CA SER A 68 -13.27 14.16 -32.09
C SER A 68 -12.80 13.67 -33.47
N HIS A 69 -12.75 12.36 -33.70
CA HIS A 69 -12.24 11.79 -34.94
C HIS A 69 -13.36 11.52 -35.94
N GLY A 70 -13.33 12.26 -37.05
CA GLY A 70 -14.31 12.14 -38.14
C GLY A 70 -15.71 12.68 -37.80
N ASN A 71 -16.58 12.70 -38.82
CA ASN A 71 -17.96 13.19 -38.73
C ASN A 71 -19.00 12.06 -38.52
N SER A 72 -18.54 10.86 -38.15
CA SER A 72 -19.39 9.67 -38.03
C SER A 72 -19.98 9.52 -36.63
N ASN A 73 -21.27 9.18 -36.54
CA ASN A 73 -22.00 8.86 -35.31
C ASN A 73 -21.51 7.60 -34.56
N SER A 74 -20.40 6.99 -34.99
CA SER A 74 -19.80 5.78 -34.43
C SER A 74 -18.60 6.13 -33.56
N SER A 75 -18.86 6.77 -32.42
CA SER A 75 -17.88 6.98 -31.36
C SER A 75 -17.95 5.83 -30.35
N TYR A 76 -16.89 5.64 -29.57
CA TYR A 76 -16.85 4.61 -28.54
C TYR A 76 -17.92 4.76 -27.44
N GLN A 77 -18.59 5.92 -27.33
CA GLN A 77 -19.42 6.29 -26.17
C GLN A 77 -20.60 5.34 -25.92
N ARG A 78 -21.18 4.75 -26.97
CA ARG A 78 -22.25 3.75 -26.81
C ARG A 78 -21.71 2.44 -26.26
N LEU A 79 -20.51 2.07 -26.67
CA LEU A 79 -19.82 0.88 -26.18
C LEU A 79 -19.33 1.11 -24.75
N GLU A 80 -18.76 2.27 -24.42
CA GLU A 80 -18.42 2.70 -23.06
C GLU A 80 -19.61 2.48 -22.10
N PHE A 81 -20.78 3.02 -22.45
CA PHE A 81 -21.98 2.87 -21.63
C PHE A 81 -22.35 1.41 -21.34
N LEU A 82 -22.24 0.54 -22.34
CA LEU A 82 -22.47 -0.91 -22.17
C LEU A 82 -21.34 -1.56 -21.36
N GLY A 83 -20.11 -1.11 -21.56
CA GLY A 83 -18.88 -1.62 -20.97
C GLY A 83 -18.82 -1.40 -19.47
N ASP A 84 -19.18 -0.21 -18.98
CA ASP A 84 -19.28 0.09 -17.55
C ASP A 84 -20.20 -0.91 -16.84
N ALA A 85 -21.40 -1.13 -17.39
CA ALA A 85 -22.35 -2.08 -16.85
C ALA A 85 -21.84 -3.54 -16.92
N ALA A 86 -21.22 -3.93 -18.05
CA ALA A 86 -20.69 -5.27 -18.26
C ALA A 86 -19.52 -5.58 -17.31
N LEU A 87 -18.53 -4.69 -17.21
CA LEU A 87 -17.40 -4.82 -16.28
C LEU A 87 -17.86 -4.79 -14.83
N GLY A 88 -18.82 -3.92 -14.50
CA GLY A 88 -19.44 -3.86 -13.18
C GLY A 88 -20.08 -5.19 -12.78
N LEU A 89 -20.83 -5.83 -13.67
CA LEU A 89 -21.45 -7.14 -13.44
C LEU A 89 -20.40 -8.26 -13.38
N LEU A 90 -19.42 -8.25 -14.28
CA LEU A 90 -18.32 -9.19 -14.35
C LEU A 90 -17.52 -9.24 -13.04
N PHE A 91 -17.11 -8.08 -12.50
CA PHE A 91 -16.44 -8.02 -11.21
C PHE A 91 -17.37 -8.38 -10.05
N THR A 92 -18.64 -7.97 -10.10
CA THR A 92 -19.63 -8.36 -9.08
C THR A 92 -19.74 -9.89 -8.98
N ASN A 93 -19.89 -10.57 -10.11
CA ASN A 93 -19.97 -12.03 -10.18
C ASN A 93 -18.68 -12.68 -9.67
N HIS A 94 -17.52 -12.21 -10.13
CA HIS A 94 -16.23 -12.73 -9.71
C HIS A 94 -16.01 -12.63 -8.19
N ILE A 95 -16.22 -11.44 -7.63
CA ILE A 95 -16.00 -11.16 -6.21
C ILE A 95 -17.02 -11.92 -5.34
N PHE A 96 -18.28 -12.00 -5.78
CA PHE A 96 -19.34 -12.75 -5.08
C PHE A 96 -18.99 -14.24 -4.95
N LEU A 97 -18.44 -14.85 -6.01
CA LEU A 97 -18.06 -16.26 -6.02
C LEU A 97 -16.80 -16.54 -5.18
N ILE A 98 -15.81 -15.64 -5.21
CA ILE A 98 -14.56 -15.83 -4.46
C ILE A 98 -14.72 -15.54 -2.96
N TYR A 99 -15.59 -14.61 -2.58
CA TYR A 99 -15.76 -14.18 -1.20
C TYR A 99 -17.17 -14.44 -0.64
N PRO A 100 -17.63 -15.69 -0.54
CA PRO A 100 -19.00 -16.03 -0.14
C PRO A 100 -19.37 -15.62 1.29
N LYS A 101 -18.37 -15.30 2.13
CA LYS A 101 -18.55 -14.87 3.53
C LYS A 101 -18.40 -13.36 3.73
N LEU A 102 -18.06 -12.61 2.69
CA LEU A 102 -17.84 -11.17 2.81
C LEU A 102 -19.18 -10.44 2.86
N LYS A 103 -19.30 -9.49 3.79
CA LYS A 103 -20.51 -8.68 3.95
C LYS A 103 -20.73 -7.79 2.71
N PRO A 104 -21.98 -7.38 2.41
CA PRO A 104 -22.29 -6.53 1.25
C PRO A 104 -21.43 -5.27 1.15
N GLY A 105 -21.16 -4.59 2.27
CA GLY A 105 -20.28 -3.41 2.27
C GLY A 105 -18.86 -3.68 1.79
N GLY A 106 -18.28 -4.84 2.14
CA GLY A 106 -16.94 -5.23 1.67
C GLY A 106 -16.93 -5.60 0.18
N LEU A 107 -17.99 -6.24 -0.31
CA LEU A 107 -18.15 -6.56 -1.73
C LEU A 107 -18.23 -5.26 -2.56
N SER A 108 -19.00 -4.26 -2.10
CA SER A 108 -19.12 -2.97 -2.78
C SER A 108 -17.79 -2.23 -2.87
N ILE A 109 -16.98 -2.23 -1.81
CA ILE A 109 -15.66 -1.58 -1.81
C ILE A 109 -14.70 -2.31 -2.78
N LEU A 110 -14.68 -3.65 -2.76
CA LEU A 110 -13.83 -4.43 -3.69
C LEU A 110 -14.24 -4.23 -5.14
N ARG A 111 -15.55 -4.20 -5.42
CA ARG A 111 -16.05 -3.90 -6.75
C ARG A 111 -15.59 -2.52 -7.18
N ALA A 112 -15.87 -1.50 -6.38
CA ALA A 112 -15.51 -0.11 -6.68
C ALA A 112 -13.99 0.07 -6.91
N ALA A 113 -13.14 -0.64 -6.16
CA ALA A 113 -11.69 -0.58 -6.34
C ALA A 113 -11.24 -1.13 -7.70
N ASN A 114 -11.92 -2.16 -8.23
CA ASN A 114 -11.55 -2.79 -9.50
C ASN A 114 -12.13 -2.10 -10.73
N VAL A 115 -13.25 -1.38 -10.59
CA VAL A 115 -13.94 -0.71 -11.70
C VAL A 115 -13.87 0.82 -11.61
N CYS A 116 -12.96 1.38 -10.81
CA CYS A 116 -12.81 2.83 -10.77
C CYS A 116 -12.05 3.36 -11.99
N THR A 117 -12.37 4.59 -12.40
CA THR A 117 -11.72 5.29 -13.52
C THR A 117 -10.19 5.27 -13.41
N GLU A 118 -9.63 5.46 -12.21
CA GLU A 118 -8.17 5.45 -12.04
C GLU A 118 -7.57 4.07 -12.32
N LYS A 119 -8.21 3.00 -11.84
CA LYS A 119 -7.75 1.62 -12.06
C LYS A 119 -7.79 1.27 -13.55
N LEU A 120 -8.89 1.58 -14.23
CA LEU A 120 -9.05 1.33 -15.66
C LEU A 120 -8.10 2.21 -16.49
N ALA A 121 -7.89 3.46 -16.11
CA ALA A 121 -6.93 4.33 -16.78
C ALA A 121 -5.49 3.81 -16.68
N ARG A 122 -5.09 3.28 -15.52
CA ARG A 122 -3.77 2.63 -15.35
C ARG A 122 -3.64 1.38 -16.22
N VAL A 123 -4.72 0.60 -16.39
CA VAL A 123 -4.76 -0.54 -17.32
C VAL A 123 -4.54 -0.06 -18.76
N ALA A 124 -5.22 1.01 -19.18
CA ALA A 124 -5.03 1.57 -20.52
C ALA A 124 -3.59 2.02 -20.78
N VAL A 125 -2.95 2.67 -19.81
CA VAL A 125 -1.54 3.10 -19.89
C VAL A 125 -0.60 1.91 -19.92
N ARG A 126 -0.80 0.91 -19.04
CA ARG A 126 0.05 -0.29 -18.96
C ARG A 126 0.14 -1.04 -20.29
N HIS A 127 -0.96 -1.08 -21.03
CA HIS A 127 -1.05 -1.78 -22.31
C HIS A 127 -0.98 -0.84 -23.53
N ASN A 128 -0.66 0.45 -23.32
CA ASN A 128 -0.62 1.48 -24.36
C ASN A 128 -1.87 1.56 -25.24
N LEU A 129 -3.06 1.26 -24.69
CA LEU A 129 -4.32 1.24 -25.44
C LEU A 129 -4.67 2.60 -26.05
N TYR A 130 -4.27 3.67 -25.38
CA TYR A 130 -4.46 5.03 -25.89
C TYR A 130 -3.70 5.27 -27.21
N HIS A 131 -2.60 4.55 -27.50
CA HIS A 131 -1.88 4.74 -28.77
C HIS A 131 -2.72 4.34 -29.99
N TYR A 132 -3.59 3.33 -29.83
CA TYR A 132 -4.47 2.83 -30.89
C TYR A 132 -5.76 3.63 -31.06
N LEU A 133 -6.05 4.58 -30.15
CA LEU A 133 -7.25 5.40 -30.19
C LEU A 133 -7.15 6.47 -31.29
N ARG A 134 -8.05 6.42 -32.27
CA ARG A 134 -8.19 7.44 -33.31
C ARG A 134 -8.84 8.70 -32.74
N ARG A 135 -8.14 9.83 -32.84
CA ARG A 135 -8.54 11.11 -32.23
C ARG A 135 -7.89 12.28 -32.97
N ASP A 136 -8.62 13.40 -33.02
CA ASP A 136 -8.13 14.67 -33.55
C ASP A 136 -8.13 15.74 -32.44
N ALA A 137 -7.62 15.41 -31.25
CA ALA A 137 -7.66 16.28 -30.06
C ALA A 137 -6.32 16.34 -29.32
N THR A 138 -5.52 17.37 -29.58
CA THR A 138 -4.17 17.54 -29.00
C THR A 138 -4.18 17.83 -27.50
N GLU A 139 -5.19 18.54 -26.98
CA GLU A 139 -5.31 18.81 -25.54
C GLU A 139 -5.47 17.54 -24.70
N LEU A 140 -6.00 16.47 -25.31
CA LEU A 140 -6.16 15.17 -24.64
C LEU A 140 -4.82 14.46 -24.52
N ASP A 141 -3.96 14.59 -25.54
CA ASP A 141 -2.62 14.01 -25.55
C ASP A 141 -1.74 14.59 -24.44
N ASP A 142 -1.83 15.90 -24.19
CA ASP A 142 -1.05 16.53 -23.11
C ASP A 142 -1.46 15.98 -21.74
N LYS A 143 -2.77 15.84 -21.48
CA LYS A 143 -3.29 15.27 -20.22
C LYS A 143 -2.91 13.81 -20.04
N VAL A 144 -2.96 13.02 -21.11
CA VAL A 144 -2.57 11.60 -21.04
C VAL A 144 -1.06 11.48 -20.81
N ARG A 145 -0.23 12.27 -21.49
CA ARG A 145 1.22 12.30 -21.27
C ARG A 145 1.58 12.69 -19.84
N GLU A 146 0.92 13.70 -19.28
CA GLU A 146 1.10 14.10 -17.88
C GLU A 146 0.83 12.93 -16.92
N PHE A 147 -0.29 12.23 -17.13
CA PHE A 147 -0.66 11.07 -16.32
C PHE A 147 0.29 9.88 -16.52
N GLU A 148 0.73 9.59 -17.74
CA GLU A 148 1.73 8.55 -18.04
C GLU A 148 3.07 8.82 -17.36
N CYS A 149 3.54 10.07 -17.38
CA CYS A 149 4.76 10.49 -16.66
C CYS A 149 4.60 10.28 -15.15
N ALA A 150 3.47 10.70 -14.58
CA ALA A 150 3.19 10.51 -13.16
C ALA A 150 3.21 9.02 -12.74
N ILE A 151 2.65 8.13 -13.55
CA ILE A 151 2.70 6.68 -13.28
C ILE A 151 4.13 6.13 -13.35
N LYS A 152 4.97 6.60 -14.29
CA LYS A 152 6.37 6.13 -14.40
C LYS A 152 7.25 6.56 -13.23
N GLU A 153 6.92 7.68 -12.59
CA GLU A 153 7.62 8.19 -11.40
C GLU A 153 7.18 7.48 -10.11
N GLU A 154 6.03 6.78 -10.11
CA GLU A 154 5.57 5.97 -8.98
C GLU A 154 6.41 4.68 -8.88
N GLN A 155 7.32 4.62 -7.90
CA GLN A 155 8.18 3.45 -7.65
C GLN A 155 7.45 2.22 -7.07
N ASP A 156 6.13 2.30 -6.91
CA ASP A 156 5.34 1.33 -6.15
C ASP A 156 4.14 0.87 -6.99
N GLU A 157 4.11 -0.41 -7.40
CA GLU A 157 3.01 -1.02 -8.18
C GLU A 157 1.67 -1.05 -7.41
N THR A 158 1.67 -0.65 -6.14
CA THR A 158 0.47 -0.55 -5.30
C THR A 158 -0.30 0.73 -5.64
N GLY A 159 -0.93 0.72 -6.82
CA GLY A 159 -1.66 1.81 -7.49
C GLY A 159 -2.77 2.47 -6.68
N TYR A 160 -2.36 3.27 -5.71
CA TYR A 160 -3.25 3.99 -4.83
C TYR A 160 -2.96 5.49 -4.93
N SER A 161 -3.68 6.08 -5.87
CA SER A 161 -3.89 7.52 -6.04
C SER A 161 -2.66 8.29 -6.49
N SER A 162 -2.56 8.46 -7.80
CA SER A 162 -1.61 9.39 -8.43
C SER A 162 -1.92 10.83 -7.99
N SER A 163 -0.87 11.64 -7.83
CA SER A 163 -1.02 13.09 -7.62
C SER A 163 -1.78 13.77 -8.76
N VAL A 164 -1.77 13.16 -9.95
CA VAL A 164 -2.46 13.60 -11.17
C VAL A 164 -3.79 12.86 -11.31
N LYS A 165 -4.85 13.62 -11.62
CA LYS A 165 -6.18 13.04 -11.88
C LYS A 165 -6.17 12.26 -13.19
N ALA A 166 -6.59 11.00 -13.14
CA ALA A 166 -6.71 10.15 -14.32
C ALA A 166 -7.63 10.76 -15.40
N PRO A 167 -7.16 10.88 -16.66
CA PRO A 167 -8.00 11.24 -17.80
C PRO A 167 -9.10 10.20 -18.01
N LYS A 168 -10.36 10.65 -18.08
CA LYS A 168 -11.52 9.75 -18.23
C LYS A 168 -11.45 8.89 -19.47
N VAL A 169 -11.01 9.46 -20.60
CA VAL A 169 -10.87 8.76 -21.89
C VAL A 169 -10.14 7.43 -21.77
N LEU A 170 -9.16 7.32 -20.87
CA LEU A 170 -8.39 6.09 -20.70
C LEU A 170 -9.27 4.96 -20.14
N ALA A 171 -10.12 5.27 -19.17
CA ALA A 171 -11.10 4.33 -18.64
C ALA A 171 -12.18 4.02 -19.68
N ASP A 172 -12.70 5.06 -20.35
CA ASP A 172 -13.78 4.92 -21.33
C ASP A 172 -13.37 3.99 -22.49
N VAL A 173 -12.11 4.05 -22.94
CA VAL A 173 -11.57 3.16 -23.98
C VAL A 173 -11.51 1.71 -23.50
N VAL A 174 -11.10 1.46 -22.25
CA VAL A 174 -11.08 0.10 -21.70
C VAL A 174 -12.49 -0.46 -21.60
N GLU A 175 -13.45 0.35 -21.16
CA GLU A 175 -14.87 -0.02 -21.10
C GLU A 175 -15.43 -0.30 -22.50
N ALA A 176 -15.14 0.55 -23.48
CA ALA A 176 -15.59 0.38 -24.85
C ALA A 176 -15.02 -0.88 -25.50
N VAL A 177 -13.74 -1.19 -25.28
CA VAL A 177 -13.11 -2.40 -25.79
C VAL A 177 -13.68 -3.66 -25.10
N ALA A 178 -13.98 -3.59 -23.80
CA ALA A 178 -14.69 -4.66 -23.11
C ALA A 178 -16.10 -4.89 -23.69
N ALA A 179 -16.83 -3.81 -23.97
CA ALA A 179 -18.15 -3.89 -24.59
C ALA A 179 -18.11 -4.46 -26.01
N ALA A 180 -17.10 -4.11 -26.81
CA ALA A 180 -16.92 -4.68 -28.14
C ALA A 180 -16.77 -6.21 -28.06
N VAL A 181 -15.93 -6.72 -27.17
CA VAL A 181 -15.80 -8.18 -26.92
C VAL A 181 -17.12 -8.77 -26.44
N TYR A 182 -17.80 -8.09 -25.50
CA TYR A 182 -19.05 -8.55 -24.92
C TYR A 182 -20.18 -8.66 -25.96
N VAL A 183 -20.26 -7.73 -26.92
CA VAL A 183 -21.22 -7.79 -28.03
C VAL A 183 -20.83 -8.90 -29.02
N ASP A 184 -19.55 -9.01 -29.36
CA ASP A 184 -19.06 -9.99 -30.35
C ASP A 184 -19.18 -11.46 -29.87
N CYS A 185 -19.05 -11.70 -28.57
CA CYS A 185 -19.30 -13.00 -27.94
C CYS A 185 -20.79 -13.32 -27.73
N GLY A 186 -21.70 -12.41 -28.06
CA GLY A 186 -23.15 -12.61 -27.90
C GLY A 186 -23.64 -12.41 -26.46
N PHE A 187 -23.06 -11.44 -25.75
CA PHE A 187 -23.35 -11.11 -24.35
C PHE A 187 -23.02 -12.23 -23.35
N ASP A 188 -21.99 -13.02 -23.65
CA ASP A 188 -21.49 -14.04 -22.72
C ASP A 188 -20.41 -13.46 -21.77
N LEU A 189 -20.78 -13.38 -20.50
CA LEU A 189 -19.93 -12.83 -19.45
C LEU A 189 -18.74 -13.73 -19.10
N GLU A 190 -18.88 -15.05 -19.28
CA GLU A 190 -17.79 -16.01 -19.00
C GLU A 190 -16.68 -15.88 -20.04
N THR A 191 -17.05 -15.83 -21.32
CA THR A 191 -16.09 -15.54 -22.41
C THR A 191 -15.45 -14.17 -22.22
N LEU A 192 -16.22 -13.13 -21.89
CA LEU A 192 -15.67 -11.80 -21.60
C LEU A 192 -14.64 -11.86 -20.48
N TRP A 193 -14.92 -12.57 -19.38
CA TRP A 193 -13.96 -12.73 -18.28
C TRP A 193 -12.66 -13.39 -18.75
N VAL A 194 -12.73 -14.48 -19.51
CA VAL A 194 -11.53 -15.20 -19.98
C VAL A 194 -10.65 -14.30 -20.85
N VAL A 195 -11.25 -13.55 -21.77
CA VAL A 195 -10.53 -12.64 -22.68
C VAL A 195 -9.96 -11.44 -21.92
N PHE A 196 -10.77 -10.79 -21.09
CA PHE A 196 -10.43 -9.48 -20.53
C PHE A 196 -9.64 -9.55 -19.22
N ARG A 197 -9.65 -10.69 -18.52
CA ARG A 197 -8.97 -10.86 -17.23
C ARG A 197 -7.48 -10.53 -17.32
N GLY A 198 -6.80 -11.00 -18.38
CA GLY A 198 -5.36 -10.75 -18.57
C GLY A 198 -5.02 -9.27 -18.66
N LEU A 199 -5.89 -8.48 -19.30
CA LEU A 199 -5.74 -7.04 -19.42
C LEU A 199 -5.91 -6.33 -18.08
N LEU A 200 -6.84 -6.79 -17.24
CA LEU A 200 -7.21 -6.16 -15.96
C LEU A 200 -6.23 -6.44 -14.80
N GLU A 201 -5.29 -7.37 -14.97
CA GLU A 201 -4.29 -7.67 -13.94
C GLU A 201 -3.36 -6.46 -13.67
N PRO A 202 -2.96 -6.22 -12.40
CA PRO A 202 -3.31 -6.99 -11.20
C PRO A 202 -4.73 -6.69 -10.70
N ILE A 203 -5.52 -7.73 -10.40
CA ILE A 203 -6.84 -7.57 -9.79
C ILE A 203 -6.71 -7.18 -8.31
N ILE A 204 -7.46 -6.17 -7.86
CA ILE A 204 -7.47 -5.75 -6.46
C ILE A 204 -8.29 -6.76 -5.65
N THR A 205 -7.62 -7.48 -4.76
CA THR A 205 -8.21 -8.48 -3.87
C THR A 205 -8.46 -7.89 -2.49
N ARG A 206 -9.16 -8.64 -1.62
CA ARG A 206 -9.29 -8.26 -0.21
C ARG A 206 -7.95 -8.00 0.45
N ASP A 207 -6.92 -8.79 0.15
CA ASP A 207 -5.63 -8.65 0.81
C ASP A 207 -4.92 -7.39 0.34
N THR A 208 -4.91 -7.10 -0.97
CA THR A 208 -4.32 -5.85 -1.50
C THR A 208 -5.11 -4.61 -1.10
N LEU A 209 -6.43 -4.73 -0.91
CA LEU A 209 -7.29 -3.67 -0.39
C LEU A 209 -7.13 -3.49 1.13
N GLN A 210 -6.90 -4.56 1.90
CA GLN A 210 -6.64 -4.47 3.34
C GLN A 210 -5.22 -3.98 3.65
N LEU A 211 -4.29 -4.24 2.73
CA LEU A 211 -2.98 -3.58 2.65
C LEU A 211 -3.09 -2.09 2.32
N GLN A 212 -4.31 -1.53 2.19
CA GLN A 212 -4.45 -0.09 2.17
C GLN A 212 -3.77 0.53 3.39
N PRO A 213 -2.84 1.48 3.19
CA PRO A 213 -1.97 1.97 4.26
C PRO A 213 -2.76 2.44 5.48
N VAL A 214 -3.91 3.08 5.25
CA VAL A 214 -4.83 3.51 6.30
C VAL A 214 -5.41 2.32 7.07
N SER A 215 -5.96 1.32 6.38
CA SER A 215 -6.55 0.13 7.02
C SER A 215 -5.50 -0.75 7.70
N ALA A 216 -4.35 -0.94 7.07
CA ALA A 216 -3.21 -1.65 7.62
C ALA A 216 -2.71 -0.98 8.90
N LEU A 217 -2.59 0.36 8.89
CA LEU A 217 -2.24 1.14 10.07
C LEU A 217 -3.23 0.91 11.22
N PHE A 218 -4.54 1.03 10.99
CA PHE A 218 -5.55 0.76 12.01
C PHE A 218 -5.45 -0.67 12.56
N GLN A 219 -5.23 -1.67 11.71
CA GLN A 219 -5.07 -3.05 12.16
C GLN A 219 -3.82 -3.27 13.02
N VAL A 220 -2.68 -2.69 12.61
CA VAL A 220 -1.43 -2.79 13.38
C VAL A 220 -1.58 -2.11 14.74
N CYS A 221 -2.14 -0.90 14.76
CA CYS A 221 -2.38 -0.16 16.00
C CYS A 221 -3.38 -0.88 16.91
N GLN A 222 -4.50 -1.41 16.38
CA GLN A 222 -5.46 -2.17 17.17
C GLN A 222 -4.86 -3.42 17.79
N LYS A 223 -4.02 -4.16 17.05
CA LYS A 223 -3.30 -5.33 17.58
C LYS A 223 -2.32 -4.96 18.69
N ARG A 224 -1.69 -3.78 18.60
CA ARG A 224 -0.73 -3.26 19.58
C ARG A 224 -1.40 -2.48 20.73
N GLY A 225 -2.72 -2.29 20.69
CA GLY A 225 -3.47 -1.51 21.68
C GLY A 225 -3.22 0.00 21.61
N LEU A 226 -2.85 0.52 20.44
CA LEU A 226 -2.53 1.93 20.19
C LEU A 226 -3.73 2.67 19.58
N GLU A 227 -3.92 3.93 19.94
CA GLU A 227 -4.95 4.82 19.39
C GLU A 227 -4.41 5.62 18.19
N VAL A 228 -5.23 5.82 17.14
CA VAL A 228 -4.81 6.50 15.90
C VAL A 228 -5.71 7.69 15.59
N ASP A 229 -5.10 8.86 15.42
CA ASP A 229 -5.77 10.11 15.11
C ASP A 229 -5.29 10.74 13.80
N PHE A 230 -6.23 11.20 12.97
CA PHE A 230 -5.94 11.94 11.75
C PHE A 230 -6.31 13.41 11.92
N LYS A 231 -5.34 14.32 11.67
CA LYS A 231 -5.58 15.76 11.59
C LYS A 231 -5.38 16.27 10.18
N TYR A 232 -6.23 17.20 9.77
CA TYR A 232 -6.22 17.78 8.43
C TYR A 232 -6.18 19.30 8.51
N TRP A 233 -5.38 19.91 7.65
CA TRP A 233 -5.38 21.35 7.42
C TRP A 233 -5.00 21.62 5.97
N ARG A 234 -5.25 22.84 5.50
CA ARG A 234 -4.79 23.28 4.17
C ARG A 234 -3.58 24.17 4.35
N ASP A 235 -2.63 24.03 3.42
CA ASP A 235 -1.61 25.04 3.26
C ASP A 235 -2.20 26.21 2.46
N ASP A 236 -2.22 27.37 3.09
CA ASP A 236 -2.73 28.64 2.53
C ASP A 236 -1.58 29.50 1.98
N SER A 237 -0.42 28.88 1.73
CA SER A 237 0.69 29.51 1.03
C SER A 237 0.19 30.06 -0.31
N ARG A 238 0.43 31.36 -0.55
CA ARG A 238 -0.10 32.18 -1.67
C ARG A 238 0.42 31.78 -3.07
N THR A 239 0.76 30.51 -3.27
CA THR A 239 1.08 29.91 -4.57
C THR A 239 -0.17 29.22 -5.12
N SER A 240 -0.34 29.21 -6.43
CA SER A 240 -1.57 28.87 -7.16
C SER A 240 -2.18 27.46 -6.96
N GLU A 241 -1.73 26.67 -5.98
CA GLU A 241 -2.25 25.34 -5.70
C GLU A 241 -2.41 25.14 -4.18
N SER A 242 -3.65 25.25 -3.68
CA SER A 242 -3.99 24.90 -2.30
C SER A 242 -3.77 23.41 -2.07
N LYS A 243 -2.78 23.05 -1.23
CA LYS A 243 -2.48 21.65 -0.89
C LYS A 243 -3.19 21.26 0.41
N SER A 244 -3.81 20.08 0.40
CA SER A 244 -4.35 19.43 1.60
C SER A 244 -3.25 18.67 2.33
N ILE A 245 -3.10 18.92 3.63
CA ILE A 245 -2.13 18.24 4.48
C ILE A 245 -2.88 17.30 5.42
N ALA A 246 -2.39 16.08 5.54
CA ALA A 246 -2.86 15.10 6.52
C ALA A 246 -1.70 14.67 7.42
N SER A 247 -1.95 14.61 8.72
CA SER A 247 -1.01 14.09 9.71
C SER A 247 -1.65 13.03 10.57
N VAL A 248 -0.86 12.00 10.87
CA VAL A 248 -1.28 10.81 11.59
C VAL A 248 -0.53 10.73 12.91
N TYR A 249 -1.29 10.72 13.98
CA TYR A 249 -0.79 10.58 15.34
C TYR A 249 -1.16 9.20 15.86
N VAL A 250 -0.22 8.52 16.52
CA VAL A 250 -0.46 7.25 17.21
C VAL A 250 -0.05 7.42 18.67
N ASP A 251 -0.98 7.23 19.61
CA ASP A 251 -0.82 7.56 21.04
C ASP A 251 -0.28 8.97 21.31
N GLY A 252 -0.69 9.93 20.47
CA GLY A 252 -0.25 11.33 20.56
C GLY A 252 1.11 11.64 19.92
N GLU A 253 1.87 10.64 19.45
CA GLU A 253 3.10 10.85 18.69
C GLU A 253 2.80 11.02 17.20
N LEU A 254 3.37 12.04 16.55
CA LEU A 254 3.28 12.20 15.10
C LEU A 254 4.14 11.14 14.41
N LEU A 255 3.50 10.19 13.71
CA LEU A 255 4.21 9.11 13.00
C LEU A 255 4.27 9.31 11.49
N GLY A 256 3.39 10.11 10.91
CA GLY A 256 3.40 10.37 9.48
C GLY A 256 2.70 11.67 9.13
N SER A 257 3.22 12.36 8.12
CA SER A 257 2.60 13.57 7.57
C SER A 257 2.84 13.61 6.07
N SER A 258 1.84 14.02 5.31
CA SER A 258 2.00 14.26 3.87
C SER A 258 1.09 15.37 3.37
N SER A 259 1.51 16.00 2.28
CA SER A 259 0.73 17.02 1.57
C SER A 259 0.44 16.55 0.15
N SER A 260 -0.77 16.82 -0.34
CA SER A 260 -1.18 16.53 -1.72
C SER A 260 -2.30 17.46 -2.17
N VAL A 261 -2.62 17.45 -3.47
CA VAL A 261 -3.72 18.21 -4.05
C VAL A 261 -5.07 17.76 -3.47
N THR A 262 -5.23 16.46 -3.23
CA THR A 262 -6.47 15.88 -2.66
C THR A 262 -6.26 15.43 -1.21
N LYS A 263 -7.36 15.48 -0.43
CA LYS A 263 -7.36 15.05 0.98
C LYS A 263 -7.12 13.55 1.09
N GLU A 264 -7.64 12.79 0.14
CA GLU A 264 -7.59 11.34 0.09
C GLU A 264 -6.16 10.84 -0.13
N VAL A 265 -5.42 11.42 -1.09
CA VAL A 265 -4.01 11.10 -1.34
C VAL A 265 -3.15 11.49 -0.14
N ALA A 266 -3.36 12.69 0.43
CA ALA A 266 -2.64 13.12 1.61
C ALA A 266 -2.86 12.17 2.80
N LYS A 267 -4.10 11.72 3.02
CA LYS A 267 -4.42 10.73 4.05
C LYS A 267 -3.70 9.41 3.83
N LEU A 268 -3.72 8.92 2.59
CA LEU A 268 -3.15 7.63 2.23
C LEU A 268 -1.62 7.63 2.41
N ASN A 269 -0.93 8.65 1.92
CA ASN A 269 0.52 8.79 2.04
C ASN A 269 0.96 9.03 3.48
N ALA A 270 0.21 9.83 4.26
CA ALA A 270 0.51 10.00 5.68
C ALA A 270 0.37 8.69 6.47
N ALA A 271 -0.60 7.84 6.10
CA ALA A 271 -0.73 6.51 6.67
C ALA A 271 0.35 5.53 6.19
N LYS A 272 0.82 5.61 4.93
CA LYS A 272 1.99 4.85 4.46
C LYS A 272 3.21 5.13 5.31
N GLU A 273 3.49 6.41 5.54
CA GLU A 273 4.65 6.83 6.33
C GLU A 273 4.54 6.37 7.80
N ALA A 274 3.37 6.56 8.42
CA ALA A 274 3.14 6.07 9.77
C ALA A 274 3.29 4.54 9.89
N LEU A 275 2.82 3.79 8.89
CA LEU A 275 2.95 2.33 8.85
C LEU A 275 4.43 1.91 8.72
N ARG A 276 5.21 2.58 7.87
CA ARG A 276 6.66 2.35 7.72
C ARG A 276 7.38 2.54 9.05
N VAL A 277 7.12 3.65 9.74
CA VAL A 277 7.71 3.92 11.06
C VAL A 277 7.33 2.85 12.09
N LEU A 278 6.09 2.34 12.07
CA LEU A 278 5.67 1.29 12.99
C LEU A 278 6.26 -0.09 12.68
N LEU A 279 6.57 -0.38 11.41
CA LEU A 279 7.17 -1.63 10.95
C LEU A 279 8.69 -1.64 11.13
N ASP A 280 9.39 -0.54 10.85
CA ASP A 280 10.82 -0.40 11.11
C ASP A 280 11.13 -0.49 12.62
N ARG A 281 10.21 0.02 13.47
CA ARG A 281 10.27 -0.18 14.92
C ARG A 281 10.17 -1.67 15.32
N SER A 282 9.61 -2.55 14.49
CA SER A 282 9.56 -3.99 14.76
C SER A 282 10.74 -4.80 14.21
N ASP A 283 11.40 -4.36 13.14
CA ASP A 283 12.58 -5.07 12.60
C ASP A 283 13.87 -4.79 13.38
N MET A 284 13.93 -3.68 14.11
CA MET A 284 14.96 -3.44 15.13
C MET A 284 14.79 -4.30 16.40
N ASP A 285 13.68 -5.04 16.52
CA ASP A 285 13.32 -5.84 17.70
C ASP A 285 13.39 -7.36 17.49
N ILE A 286 13.92 -7.84 16.35
CA ILE A 286 14.14 -9.29 16.11
C ILE A 286 15.60 -9.66 16.44
N GLU A 287 15.96 -9.58 17.73
CA GLU A 287 16.75 -10.66 18.32
C GLU A 287 15.76 -11.70 18.86
N GLU A 288 15.56 -12.77 18.09
CA GLU A 288 14.88 -14.03 18.44
C GLU A 288 14.11 -14.04 19.79
N THR A 289 12.84 -13.66 19.76
CA THR A 289 11.89 -13.99 20.83
C THR A 289 11.27 -15.37 20.59
N THR A 290 12.13 -16.40 20.63
CA THR A 290 11.72 -17.71 21.14
C THR A 290 12.48 -17.97 22.45
N VAL A 291 12.17 -17.19 23.48
CA VAL A 291 12.82 -17.37 24.78
C VAL A 291 12.13 -18.49 25.53
N ASP A 292 12.75 -19.66 25.44
CA ASP A 292 12.56 -20.77 26.36
C ASP A 292 12.64 -20.23 27.80
N VAL A 293 11.56 -20.36 28.57
CA VAL A 293 11.41 -19.82 29.94
C VAL A 293 12.52 -20.33 30.88
N LYS A 294 13.21 -21.40 30.49
CA LYS A 294 14.31 -22.02 31.24
C LYS A 294 15.58 -21.17 31.39
N ASP A 295 15.87 -20.24 30.48
CA ASP A 295 17.16 -19.51 30.47
C ASP A 295 17.06 -18.05 30.93
N ALA A 296 15.88 -17.58 31.33
CA ALA A 296 15.68 -16.18 31.73
C ALA A 296 16.55 -15.76 32.93
N LYS A 297 16.83 -16.68 33.86
CA LYS A 297 17.70 -16.45 35.02
C LYS A 297 19.16 -16.23 34.62
N GLN A 298 19.66 -17.03 33.68
CA GLN A 298 21.03 -16.92 33.17
C GLN A 298 21.21 -15.63 32.38
N LYS A 299 20.26 -15.31 31.49
CA LYS A 299 20.30 -14.09 30.67
C LYS A 299 20.25 -12.81 31.52
N LEU A 300 19.47 -12.80 32.61
CA LEU A 300 19.46 -11.66 33.55
C LEU A 300 20.80 -11.51 34.28
N HIS A 301 21.46 -12.62 34.64
CA HIS A 301 22.80 -12.59 35.24
C HIS A 301 23.83 -11.99 34.28
N GLU A 302 23.85 -12.44 33.03
CA GLU A 302 24.72 -11.91 31.97
C GLU A 302 24.49 -10.41 31.71
N LEU A 303 23.22 -9.98 31.71
CA LEU A 303 22.87 -8.56 31.57
C LEU A 303 23.43 -7.71 32.72
N CYS A 304 23.33 -8.20 33.96
CA CYS A 304 23.89 -7.50 35.13
C CYS A 304 25.42 -7.40 35.03
N CYS A 305 26.10 -8.47 34.61
CA CYS A 305 27.54 -8.47 34.37
C CYS A 305 27.94 -7.46 33.27
N LYS A 306 27.23 -7.44 32.14
CA LYS A 306 27.49 -6.52 31.02
C LYS A 306 27.29 -5.05 31.41
N LYS A 307 26.32 -4.77 32.28
CA LYS A 307 25.95 -3.41 32.73
C LYS A 307 26.61 -3.00 34.06
N ARG A 308 27.55 -3.79 34.59
CA ARG A 308 28.22 -3.57 35.90
C ARG A 308 27.25 -3.39 37.07
N TRP A 309 26.08 -4.03 37.01
CA TRP A 309 25.13 -4.03 38.12
C TRP A 309 25.49 -5.08 39.16
N SER A 310 24.91 -4.91 40.35
CA SER A 310 24.95 -5.95 41.38
C SER A 310 24.32 -7.26 40.88
N LYS A 311 24.75 -8.39 41.45
CA LYS A 311 24.17 -9.70 41.10
C LYS A 311 22.69 -9.75 41.53
N PRO A 312 21.79 -10.27 40.67
CA PRO A 312 20.36 -10.38 41.00
C PRO A 312 20.15 -11.26 42.24
N ARG A 313 19.37 -10.77 43.20
CA ARG A 313 18.96 -11.52 44.39
C ARG A 313 17.54 -12.01 44.24
N TYR A 314 17.31 -13.31 44.43
CA TYR A 314 16.00 -13.93 44.36
C TYR A 314 15.53 -14.30 45.77
N SER A 315 14.27 -14.00 46.10
CA SER A 315 13.59 -14.48 47.31
C SER A 315 12.30 -15.19 46.94
N VAL A 316 12.02 -16.32 47.59
CA VAL A 316 10.72 -16.99 47.50
C VAL A 316 9.82 -16.35 48.54
N ASP A 317 8.77 -15.68 48.08
CA ASP A 317 7.94 -14.82 48.91
C ASP A 317 6.73 -15.59 49.46
N ASN A 318 6.19 -16.54 48.70
CA ASN A 318 5.03 -17.33 49.12
C ASN A 318 4.95 -18.70 48.41
N GLU A 319 4.37 -19.69 49.08
CA GLU A 319 4.06 -21.02 48.55
C GLU A 319 2.58 -21.35 48.79
N GLU A 320 1.82 -21.59 47.73
CA GLU A 320 0.38 -21.87 47.83
C GLU A 320 0.00 -23.15 47.11
N GLY A 321 -1.05 -23.81 47.62
CA GLY A 321 -1.69 -24.94 46.96
C GLY A 321 -1.37 -26.32 47.55
N PRO A 322 -2.18 -27.34 47.22
CA PRO A 322 -1.98 -28.71 47.68
C PRO A 322 -0.71 -29.31 47.06
N ALA A 323 -0.16 -30.38 47.65
CA ALA A 323 1.12 -30.97 47.21
C ALA A 323 1.18 -31.35 45.72
N HIS A 324 0.04 -31.65 45.09
CA HIS A 324 -0.07 -31.99 43.67
C HIS A 324 -0.29 -30.79 42.73
N ASP A 325 -0.44 -29.58 43.27
CA ASP A 325 -0.62 -28.33 42.50
C ASP A 325 -0.01 -27.14 43.26
N ARG A 326 1.27 -27.26 43.61
CA ARG A 326 2.01 -26.21 44.31
C ARG A 326 2.40 -25.08 43.37
N ARG A 327 2.14 -23.85 43.80
CA ARG A 327 2.55 -22.60 43.16
C ARG A 327 3.56 -21.88 44.03
N TYR A 328 4.61 -21.39 43.39
CA TYR A 328 5.70 -20.64 44.02
C TYR A 328 5.68 -19.21 43.51
N PHE A 329 5.76 -18.25 44.42
CA PHE A 329 5.89 -16.83 44.10
C PHE A 329 7.30 -16.37 44.48
N CYS A 330 7.99 -15.76 43.53
CA CYS A 330 9.37 -15.32 43.71
C CYS A 330 9.51 -13.86 43.29
N SER A 331 10.28 -13.09 44.04
CA SER A 331 10.73 -11.76 43.62
C SER A 331 12.23 -11.75 43.35
N VAL A 332 12.62 -10.90 42.40
CA VAL A 332 14.02 -10.63 42.06
C VAL A 332 14.32 -9.16 42.28
N GLN A 333 15.46 -8.89 42.91
CA GLN A 333 15.98 -7.55 43.16
C GLN A 333 17.32 -7.36 42.46
N VAL A 334 17.45 -6.25 41.73
CA VAL A 334 18.69 -5.83 41.06
C VAL A 334 18.97 -4.38 41.42
N GLU A 335 20.14 -4.12 42.01
CA GLU A 335 20.62 -2.75 42.25
C GLU A 335 21.47 -2.30 41.05
N THR A 336 21.04 -1.22 40.40
CA THR A 336 21.72 -0.61 39.25
C THR A 336 22.86 0.31 39.69
N GLU A 337 23.74 0.66 38.76
CA GLU A 337 24.87 1.59 39.00
C GLU A 337 24.44 2.94 39.61
N ASP A 338 23.24 3.43 39.26
CA ASP A 338 22.65 4.66 39.82
C ASP A 338 22.11 4.52 41.26
N GLY A 339 22.37 3.39 41.94
CA GLY A 339 21.87 3.10 43.30
C GLY A 339 20.36 2.80 43.39
N ARG A 340 19.69 2.55 42.25
CA ARG A 340 18.25 2.23 42.21
C ARG A 340 18.04 0.73 42.31
N ILE A 341 17.17 0.31 43.23
CA ILE A 341 16.75 -1.09 43.36
C ILE A 341 15.53 -1.33 42.46
N LYS A 342 15.66 -2.27 41.53
CA LYS A 342 14.58 -2.76 40.67
C LYS A 342 14.06 -4.07 41.22
N ILE A 343 12.73 -4.18 41.36
CA ILE A 343 12.05 -5.36 41.88
C ILE A 343 11.05 -5.86 40.84
N ALA A 344 11.02 -7.18 40.62
CA ALA A 344 9.99 -7.82 39.82
C ALA A 344 9.57 -9.15 40.45
N ASN A 345 8.33 -9.55 40.20
CA ASN A 345 7.73 -10.76 40.75
C ASN A 345 7.44 -11.74 39.62
N GLY A 346 7.51 -13.03 39.93
CA GLY A 346 7.20 -14.12 39.02
C GLY A 346 6.53 -15.28 39.74
N GLU A 347 5.78 -16.07 38.96
CA GLU A 347 5.10 -17.27 39.43
C GLU A 347 5.64 -18.51 38.72
N GLY A 348 5.69 -19.62 39.44
CA GLY A 348 6.15 -20.91 38.90
C GLY A 348 5.24 -22.03 39.36
N LYS A 349 4.96 -22.96 38.45
CA LYS A 349 4.19 -24.17 38.77
C LYS A 349 5.16 -25.27 39.16
N THR A 350 4.87 -26.02 40.22
CA THR A 350 5.60 -27.23 40.62
C THR A 350 7.07 -27.07 41.07
N ARG A 351 7.80 -26.01 40.67
CA ARG A 351 9.22 -25.79 41.04
C ARG A 351 9.55 -24.30 41.25
N VAL A 352 10.32 -24.01 42.29
CA VAL A 352 10.86 -22.67 42.60
C VAL A 352 11.66 -22.07 41.44
N LYS A 353 12.45 -22.88 40.71
CA LYS A 353 13.29 -22.41 39.59
C LYS A 353 12.48 -21.78 38.45
N GLU A 354 11.23 -22.21 38.26
CA GLU A 354 10.33 -21.63 37.25
C GLU A 354 9.82 -20.26 37.69
N ALA A 355 9.52 -20.10 38.99
CA ALA A 355 9.11 -18.82 39.57
C ALA A 355 10.24 -17.78 39.50
N GLU A 356 11.48 -18.17 39.82
CA GLU A 356 12.66 -17.32 39.69
C GLU A 356 12.89 -16.89 38.24
N SER A 357 12.76 -17.82 37.29
CA SER A 357 12.95 -17.51 35.86
C SER A 357 11.84 -16.62 35.32
N SER A 358 10.60 -16.82 35.78
CA SER A 358 9.48 -15.91 35.50
C SER A 358 9.70 -14.52 36.09
N ALA A 359 10.28 -14.41 37.28
CA ALA A 359 10.56 -13.12 37.92
C ALA A 359 11.65 -12.32 37.19
N ALA A 360 12.57 -13.02 36.51
CA ALA A 360 13.64 -12.40 35.72
C ALA A 360 13.16 -11.75 34.40
N CYS A 361 12.08 -12.25 33.79
CA CYS A 361 11.57 -11.77 32.50
C CYS A 361 11.16 -10.28 32.50
N PRO A 362 10.40 -9.76 33.48
CA PRO A 362 9.98 -8.35 33.50
C PRO A 362 11.12 -7.35 33.63
N ILE A 363 12.18 -7.65 34.39
CA ILE A 363 13.34 -6.75 34.51
C ILE A 363 14.07 -6.67 33.17
N ARG A 364 14.21 -7.80 32.47
CA ARG A 364 14.80 -7.84 31.13
C ARG A 364 13.97 -7.02 30.13
N GLY A 365 12.66 -7.24 30.10
CA GLY A 365 11.75 -6.52 29.19
C GLY A 365 11.74 -5.00 29.46
N LYS A 366 11.64 -4.58 30.72
CA LYS A 366 11.60 -3.15 31.09
C LYS A 366 12.91 -2.39 30.84
N MET A 367 14.03 -3.07 30.61
CA MET A 367 15.35 -2.44 30.44
C MET A 367 15.94 -2.60 29.02
N ALA A 368 15.39 -3.49 28.19
CA ALA A 368 15.64 -3.50 26.75
C ALA A 368 14.98 -2.29 26.07
N TYR A 369 13.81 -1.87 26.56
CA TYR A 369 13.10 -0.68 26.12
C TYR A 369 13.39 0.49 27.09
N GLY A 370 14.31 1.37 26.72
CA GLY A 370 14.67 2.53 27.53
C GLY A 370 13.48 3.47 27.75
N PHE A 371 12.90 3.46 28.96
CA PHE A 371 11.99 4.52 29.41
C PHE A 371 12.80 5.80 29.66
N ALA A 372 12.77 6.72 28.69
CA ALA A 372 13.07 8.12 28.98
C ALA A 372 11.94 8.67 29.86
N SER A 373 12.22 8.85 31.15
CA SER A 373 11.34 9.53 32.08
C SER A 373 11.08 10.94 31.56
N ALA A 374 9.80 11.27 31.33
CA ALA A 374 9.34 12.62 31.01
C ALA A 374 9.92 13.63 32.02
N LYS A 375 10.80 14.51 31.53
CA LYS A 375 11.08 15.78 32.21
C LYS A 375 10.14 16.82 31.62
N LEU A 376 9.22 17.31 32.45
CA LEU A 376 8.60 18.61 32.29
C LEU A 376 9.72 19.64 32.02
N VAL A 377 9.70 20.26 30.85
CA VAL A 377 10.28 21.60 30.67
C VAL A 377 9.23 22.44 29.94
N SER A 378 8.50 23.17 30.77
CA SER A 378 7.82 24.42 30.44
C SER A 378 8.82 25.43 29.86
N HIS A 379 8.61 25.86 28.63
CA HIS A 379 8.61 27.26 28.17
C HIS A 379 8.89 27.35 26.68
N ILE A 380 7.85 27.70 25.94
CA ILE A 380 7.92 28.38 24.63
C ILE A 380 8.47 29.79 24.89
N PRO A 381 9.33 30.32 24.01
CA PRO A 381 8.86 31.45 23.22
C PRO A 381 9.10 31.27 21.72
N CYS A 382 8.07 31.67 20.97
CA CYS A 382 8.11 32.04 19.56
C CYS A 382 9.29 32.94 19.25
N SER A 383 9.97 32.68 18.14
CA SER A 383 10.51 33.65 17.17
C SER A 383 11.44 32.89 16.22
N PHE A 384 11.17 32.88 14.93
CA PHE A 384 12.07 33.47 13.94
C PHE A 384 11.44 33.33 12.56
N ALA A 385 11.07 34.49 12.03
CA ALA A 385 10.67 34.70 10.65
C ALA A 385 11.89 34.54 9.75
N SER A 386 11.69 33.88 8.62
CA SER A 386 12.52 34.05 7.43
C SER A 386 12.42 35.50 6.93
N PRO A 387 13.43 35.97 6.19
CA PRO A 387 13.10 36.30 4.81
C PRO A 387 14.15 35.77 3.82
N CYS A 388 13.64 35.32 2.67
CA CYS A 388 14.43 34.92 1.52
C CYS A 388 14.93 36.13 0.70
N ASN A 389 16.20 36.03 0.27
CA ASN A 389 16.76 36.42 -1.04
C ASN A 389 16.95 37.92 -1.39
N PRO A 390 17.76 38.31 -2.42
CA PRO A 390 18.72 37.55 -3.28
C PRO A 390 20.07 38.30 -3.57
N LYS A 391 20.90 37.72 -4.48
CA LYS A 391 22.04 38.28 -5.27
C LYS A 391 23.45 38.02 -4.71
N LEU A 392 24.24 37.15 -5.34
CA LEU A 392 25.18 37.44 -6.45
C LEU A 392 26.11 38.63 -6.15
N LEU A 393 27.38 38.37 -5.78
CA LEU A 393 28.59 38.71 -6.54
C LEU A 393 29.88 38.55 -5.69
N LEU A 394 30.82 37.79 -6.27
CA LEU A 394 32.28 38.01 -6.30
C LEU A 394 33.04 38.27 -4.99
N PHE A 395 33.75 37.22 -4.55
CA PHE A 395 35.07 37.39 -3.94
C PHE A 395 36.08 37.67 -5.07
N ASP A 396 36.69 38.85 -5.05
CA ASP A 396 38.04 39.03 -5.58
C ASP A 396 38.89 39.68 -4.48
N SER A 397 39.88 38.93 -4.04
CA SER A 397 41.04 39.46 -3.33
C SER A 397 42.07 39.77 -4.39
N VAL A 398 42.56 41.00 -4.47
CA VAL A 398 43.99 41.35 -4.69
C VAL A 398 44.14 42.88 -4.72
N GLN A 399 45.25 43.27 -4.11
CA GLN A 399 45.83 44.57 -3.81
C GLN A 399 45.94 45.61 -4.94
N LEU A 400 46.40 46.81 -4.51
CA LEU A 400 46.96 47.96 -5.24
C LEU A 400 45.92 48.89 -5.87
N SER A 401 46.04 50.22 -5.85
CA SER A 401 46.92 51.17 -5.19
C SER A 401 46.41 52.57 -5.57
N ILE A 402 46.74 53.58 -4.75
CA ILE A 402 47.12 54.95 -5.19
C ILE A 402 46.00 55.94 -5.60
N CYS A 403 45.92 56.99 -4.76
CA CYS A 403 45.75 58.43 -5.04
C CYS A 403 44.48 58.92 -5.77
N ALA A 404 43.62 59.71 -5.11
CA ALA A 404 43.76 61.13 -4.76
C ALA A 404 42.98 62.01 -5.75
N GLY A 405 42.14 62.88 -5.21
CA GLY A 405 41.33 63.85 -5.96
C GLY A 405 39.99 64.05 -5.30
#